data_AF-A0A4Y2FXU7-F1
#
_entry.id   AF-A0A4Y2FXU7-F1
#
_cell.length_a   1.000
_cell.length_b   1.000
_cell.length_c   1.000
_cell.angle_alpha   90.00
_cell.angle_beta   90.00
_cell.angle_gamma   90.00
#
_symmetry.space_group_name_H-M   'P 1'
#
loop_
_entity.id
_entity.type
_entity.pdbx_description
1 polymer ?
#
loop_
_entity_poly.entity_id
_entity_poly.type
_entity_poly.pdbx_seq_one_letter_code
_entity_poly.pdbx_strand_id
1 'polypeptide(L)'
;MYLLSVFTLNVLFISGFASGESSESSESFELDSIEFKTWFCDDENGTVASAMDVCFEEMNLQRFKDTIEECYTGVTEASGKNIYEWYCLNSDEAMDKADECAEGKIKDQEGEDIVELLKQEMVNCTAYKSGEEEYEEYNYLI
;
A
#
# COMPACT_ATOMS: atom_id res chain seq x y z
N MET A 1 -25.16 25.93 21.33
CA MET A 1 -24.79 25.15 20.14
C MET A 1 -24.05 23.92 20.62
N TYR A 2 -24.76 22.79 20.62
CA TYR A 2 -24.24 21.44 20.84
C TYR A 2 -23.67 20.91 19.51
N LEU A 3 -22.92 19.79 19.56
CA LEU A 3 -22.19 19.07 18.48
C LEU A 3 -20.71 19.50 18.44
N LEU A 4 -19.71 18.74 18.89
CA LEU A 4 -19.45 17.31 18.72
C LEU A 4 -18.62 16.76 19.89
N SER A 5 -19.29 16.19 20.90
CA SER A 5 -18.67 15.44 22.00
C SER A 5 -19.00 13.95 21.90
N VAL A 6 -18.81 13.36 20.71
CA VAL A 6 -19.21 11.97 20.40
C VAL A 6 -18.01 11.13 19.90
N PHE A 7 -16.84 11.27 20.55
CA PHE A 7 -15.70 10.36 20.32
C PHE A 7 -15.27 9.59 21.58
N THR A 8 -16.13 9.57 22.60
CA THR A 8 -15.98 8.67 23.75
C THR A 8 -17.22 7.81 23.87
N LEU A 9 -17.30 6.74 23.08
CA LEU A 9 -18.09 5.56 23.41
C LEU A 9 -17.54 4.35 22.67
N ASN A 10 -16.61 3.67 23.36
CA ASN A 10 -16.47 2.23 23.43
C ASN A 10 -17.36 1.44 22.44
N VAL A 11 -16.75 0.92 21.38
CA VAL A 11 -17.13 -0.41 20.87
C VAL A 11 -16.08 -1.38 21.41
N LEU A 12 -16.27 -1.72 22.69
CA LEU A 12 -15.84 -3.01 23.24
C LEU A 12 -16.61 -4.13 22.54
N PHE A 13 -16.04 -5.34 22.61
CA PHE A 13 -16.46 -6.66 22.10
C PHE A 13 -15.69 -7.06 20.82
N ILE A 14 -14.39 -7.36 20.88
CA ILE A 14 -13.80 -8.52 21.59
C ILE A 14 -14.84 -9.64 21.78
N SER A 15 -15.12 -10.37 20.70
CA SER A 15 -15.61 -11.74 20.82
C SER A 15 -14.93 -12.58 19.74
N GLY A 16 -13.88 -13.28 20.16
CA GLY A 16 -13.09 -14.12 19.28
C GLY A 16 -11.84 -14.71 19.94
N PHE A 17 -11.91 -15.08 21.23
CA PHE A 17 -10.90 -15.99 21.78
C PHE A 17 -11.04 -17.34 21.09
N ALA A 18 -10.13 -17.63 20.17
CA ALA A 18 -9.63 -18.98 19.93
C ALA A 18 -8.10 -18.86 19.84
N SER A 19 -7.44 -19.45 20.85
CA SER A 19 -5.99 -19.67 21.05
C SER A 19 -5.10 -19.61 19.80
N GLY A 20 -3.90 -19.03 19.83
CA GLY A 20 -3.10 -18.58 20.96
C GLY A 20 -1.72 -18.07 20.54
N GLU A 21 -1.00 -17.59 21.55
CA GLU A 21 0.45 -17.31 21.60
C GLU A 21 0.97 -16.08 20.84
N SER A 22 0.93 -14.96 21.57
CA SER A 22 2.05 -14.04 21.84
C SER A 22 2.98 -13.63 20.69
N SER A 23 2.83 -12.38 20.26
CA SER A 23 3.94 -11.43 20.16
C SER A 23 3.38 -10.01 20.03
N GLU A 24 3.66 -9.18 21.04
CA GLU A 24 3.69 -7.74 20.87
C GLU A 24 4.77 -7.42 19.82
N SER A 25 4.40 -7.04 18.61
CA SER A 25 5.28 -6.34 17.68
C SER A 25 4.50 -5.95 16.44
N SER A 26 4.76 -4.74 15.97
CA SER A 26 4.17 -4.08 14.80
C SER A 26 2.74 -3.60 15.07
N GLU A 27 2.61 -2.31 15.41
CA GLU A 27 1.45 -1.55 14.96
C GLU A 27 1.47 -1.68 13.43
N SER A 28 0.71 -2.63 12.90
CA SER A 28 0.48 -2.76 11.49
C SER A 28 -0.12 -1.44 11.03
N PHE A 29 0.46 -0.86 9.99
CA PHE A 29 -0.10 0.29 9.31
C PHE A 29 -1.40 -0.13 8.63
N GLU A 30 -2.48 -0.26 9.42
CA GLU A 30 -3.84 -0.42 8.93
C GLU A 30 -4.38 0.99 8.68
N LEU A 31 -3.98 1.61 7.56
CA LEU A 31 -4.92 2.52 6.92
C LEU A 31 -6.12 1.66 6.51
N ASP A 32 -7.32 2.08 6.90
CA ASP A 32 -8.54 1.51 6.33
C ASP A 32 -8.39 1.55 4.81
N SER A 33 -8.53 0.41 4.12
CA SER A 33 -8.21 0.29 2.69
C SER A 33 -9.00 1.29 1.84
N ILE A 34 -10.16 1.71 2.35
CA ILE A 34 -11.02 2.76 1.81
C ILE A 34 -10.37 4.15 1.94
N GLU A 35 -9.77 4.48 3.09
CA GLU A 35 -9.08 5.77 3.30
C GLU A 35 -7.81 5.86 2.45
N PHE A 36 -7.02 4.78 2.38
CA PHE A 36 -5.83 4.74 1.52
C PHE A 36 -6.20 4.95 0.06
N LYS A 37 -7.17 4.19 -0.47
CA LYS A 37 -7.59 4.31 -1.87
C LYS A 37 -8.15 5.69 -2.18
N THR A 38 -8.92 6.27 -1.27
CA THR A 38 -9.47 7.62 -1.47
C THR A 38 -8.35 8.63 -1.58
N TRP A 39 -7.41 8.64 -0.63
CA TRP A 39 -6.24 9.52 -0.68
C TRP A 39 -5.40 9.30 -1.95
N PHE A 40 -5.09 8.04 -2.24
CA PHE A 40 -4.24 7.65 -3.36
C PHE A 40 -4.87 8.03 -4.71
N CYS A 41 -6.17 7.80 -4.87
CA CYS A 41 -6.88 8.06 -6.13
C CYS A 41 -7.46 9.46 -6.26
N ASP A 42 -7.46 10.27 -5.20
CA ASP A 42 -7.87 11.69 -5.22
C ASP A 42 -6.71 12.60 -5.67
N ASP A 43 -6.12 12.26 -6.82
CA ASP A 43 -4.99 12.96 -7.43
C ASP A 43 -5.44 13.86 -8.58
N GLU A 44 -6.08 14.99 -8.26
CA GLU A 44 -6.62 15.92 -9.27
C GLU A 44 -5.55 16.42 -10.27
N ASN A 45 -4.26 16.40 -9.90
CA ASN A 45 -3.17 16.95 -10.71
C ASN A 45 -2.20 15.89 -11.28
N GLY A 46 -2.42 14.59 -11.02
CA GLY A 46 -1.52 13.53 -11.47
C GLY A 46 -0.17 13.50 -10.73
N THR A 47 -0.08 14.14 -9.57
CA THR A 47 1.14 14.27 -8.75
C THR A 47 1.51 12.93 -8.11
N VAL A 48 0.54 12.19 -7.58
CA VAL A 48 0.73 10.84 -7.00
C VAL A 48 1.07 9.86 -8.11
N ALA A 49 0.35 9.91 -9.24
CA ALA A 49 0.64 9.06 -10.39
C ALA A 49 2.07 9.27 -10.93
N SER A 50 2.52 10.53 -11.01
CA SER A 50 3.89 10.88 -11.45
C SER A 50 4.94 10.44 -10.43
N ALA A 51 4.66 10.63 -9.13
CA ALA A 51 5.54 10.19 -8.05
C ALA A 51 5.72 8.67 -8.06
N MET A 52 4.63 7.91 -8.20
CA MET A 52 4.70 6.46 -8.32
C MET A 52 5.54 6.00 -9.51
N ASP A 53 5.41 6.65 -10.66
CA ASP A 53 6.18 6.26 -11.85
C ASP A 53 7.69 6.42 -11.61
N VAL A 54 8.09 7.56 -11.02
CA VAL A 54 9.48 7.81 -10.63
C VAL A 54 9.97 6.79 -9.61
N CYS A 55 9.18 6.51 -8.57
CA CYS A 55 9.55 5.57 -7.52
C CYS A 55 9.69 4.13 -8.03
N PHE A 56 8.79 3.73 -8.93
CA PHE A 56 8.84 2.44 -9.58
C PHE A 56 10.16 2.23 -10.34
N GLU A 57 10.62 3.26 -11.05
CA GLU A 57 11.92 3.25 -11.73
C GLU A 57 13.11 3.27 -10.75
N GLU A 58 13.11 4.17 -9.76
CA GLU A 58 14.20 4.32 -8.77
C GLU A 58 14.41 3.05 -7.93
N MET A 59 13.33 2.35 -7.59
CA MET A 59 13.34 1.08 -6.85
C MET A 59 13.60 -0.14 -7.74
N ASN A 60 13.77 0.05 -9.05
CA ASN A 60 13.98 -1.02 -10.03
C ASN A 60 12.87 -2.11 -9.96
N LEU A 61 11.61 -1.69 -9.78
CA LEU A 61 10.47 -2.62 -9.72
C LEU A 61 10.17 -3.26 -11.07
N GLN A 62 10.74 -2.73 -12.15
CA GLN A 62 10.64 -3.30 -13.49
C GLN A 62 11.21 -4.73 -13.58
N ARG A 63 12.05 -5.15 -12.63
CA ARG A 63 12.49 -6.56 -12.51
C ARG A 63 11.33 -7.53 -12.27
N PHE A 64 10.21 -7.05 -11.74
CA PHE A 64 8.99 -7.83 -11.48
C PHE A 64 7.92 -7.64 -12.54
N LYS A 65 8.24 -7.08 -13.72
CA LYS A 65 7.26 -6.78 -14.77
C LYS A 65 6.35 -7.97 -15.12
N ASP A 66 6.90 -9.19 -15.21
CA ASP A 66 6.14 -10.38 -15.59
C ASP A 66 5.12 -10.73 -14.49
N THR A 67 5.51 -10.57 -13.22
CA THR A 67 4.61 -10.74 -12.07
C THR A 67 3.52 -9.67 -12.08
N ILE A 68 3.87 -8.42 -12.37
CA ILE A 68 2.94 -7.29 -12.39
C ILE A 68 1.90 -7.47 -13.50
N GLU A 69 2.34 -7.75 -14.73
CA GLU A 69 1.46 -7.94 -15.89
C GLU A 69 0.54 -9.17 -15.72
N GLU A 70 0.99 -10.20 -15.00
CA GLU A 70 0.19 -11.38 -14.69
C GLU A 70 -0.86 -11.11 -13.60
N CYS A 71 -0.48 -10.45 -12.51
CA CYS A 71 -1.35 -10.26 -11.34
C CYS A 71 -2.31 -9.07 -11.49
N TYR A 72 -1.85 -7.95 -12.06
CA TYR A 72 -2.67 -6.77 -12.32
C TYR A 72 -3.31 -6.88 -13.72
N THR A 73 -4.31 -7.76 -13.83
CA THR A 73 -4.90 -8.13 -15.12
C THR A 73 -5.35 -6.91 -15.93
N GLY A 74 -4.80 -6.75 -17.14
CA GLY A 74 -5.10 -5.63 -18.03
C GLY A 74 -4.03 -4.53 -18.03
N VAL A 75 -3.07 -4.57 -17.11
CA VAL A 75 -1.82 -3.81 -17.22
C VAL A 75 -0.95 -4.46 -18.29
N THR A 76 -0.67 -3.74 -19.38
CA THR A 76 0.12 -4.24 -20.52
C THR A 76 1.57 -3.78 -20.52
N GLU A 77 1.90 -2.83 -19.65
CA GLU A 77 3.25 -2.30 -19.47
C GLU A 77 3.41 -2.00 -17.98
N ALA A 78 4.28 -2.74 -17.31
CA ALA A 78 4.58 -2.50 -15.91
C ALA A 78 5.23 -1.11 -15.74
N SER A 79 4.53 -0.21 -15.06
CA SER A 79 5.02 1.10 -14.65
C SER A 79 4.25 1.57 -13.42
N GLY A 80 4.82 2.50 -12.64
CA GLY A 80 4.13 3.04 -11.48
C GLY A 80 2.83 3.74 -11.86
N LYS A 81 2.84 4.47 -12.99
CA LYS A 81 1.64 5.12 -13.52
C LYS A 81 0.54 4.12 -13.93
N ASN A 82 0.89 3.04 -14.63
CA ASN A 82 -0.12 2.09 -15.09
C ASN A 82 -0.71 1.27 -13.93
N ILE A 83 0.10 0.96 -12.91
CA ILE A 83 -0.37 0.33 -11.67
C ILE A 83 -1.31 1.29 -10.93
N TYR A 84 -0.94 2.56 -10.79
CA TYR A 84 -1.78 3.61 -10.21
C TYR A 84 -3.16 3.68 -10.89
N GLU A 85 -3.17 3.84 -12.22
CA GLU A 85 -4.40 3.93 -13.01
C GLU A 85 -5.25 2.67 -12.85
N TRP A 86 -4.62 1.49 -12.84
CA TRP A 86 -5.33 0.24 -12.61
C TRP A 86 -5.96 0.17 -11.22
N TYR A 87 -5.23 0.57 -10.17
CA TYR A 87 -5.71 0.55 -8.78
C TYR A 87 -6.95 1.44 -8.61
N CYS A 88 -6.94 2.63 -9.23
CA CYS A 88 -8.03 3.59 -9.14
C CYS A 88 -9.27 3.25 -9.98
N LEU A 89 -9.15 2.35 -10.96
CA LEU A 89 -10.26 1.91 -11.80
C LEU A 89 -10.92 0.60 -11.33
N ASN A 90 -10.28 -0.14 -10.43
CA ASN A 90 -10.73 -1.46 -10.00
C ASN A 90 -11.39 -1.43 -8.61
N SER A 91 -12.16 -2.47 -8.28
CA SER A 91 -12.77 -2.64 -6.95
C SER A 91 -11.76 -3.13 -5.92
N ASP A 92 -12.04 -2.92 -4.64
CA ASP A 92 -11.14 -3.36 -3.56
C ASP A 92 -10.89 -4.87 -3.58
N GLU A 93 -11.92 -5.68 -3.84
CA GLU A 93 -11.76 -7.14 -4.03
C GLU A 93 -10.79 -7.51 -5.17
N ALA A 94 -10.72 -6.69 -6.23
CA ALA A 94 -9.82 -6.93 -7.35
C ALA A 94 -8.39 -6.53 -6.98
N MET A 95 -8.24 -5.44 -6.24
CA MET A 95 -6.95 -4.98 -5.72
C MET A 95 -6.36 -6.01 -4.76
N ASP A 96 -7.14 -6.47 -3.78
CA ASP A 96 -6.70 -7.49 -2.81
C ASP A 96 -6.21 -8.77 -3.52
N LYS A 97 -6.94 -9.24 -4.54
CA LYS A 97 -6.53 -10.42 -5.32
C LYS A 97 -5.25 -10.20 -6.12
N ALA A 98 -5.09 -9.01 -6.70
CA ALA A 98 -3.89 -8.68 -7.47
C ALA A 98 -2.66 -8.57 -6.55
N ASP A 99 -2.83 -7.93 -5.39
CA ASP A 99 -1.80 -7.80 -4.37
C ASP A 99 -1.41 -9.17 -3.81
N GLU A 100 -2.37 -10.01 -3.40
CA GLU A 100 -2.12 -11.40 -2.95
C GLU A 100 -1.34 -12.22 -4.00
N CYS A 101 -1.70 -12.09 -5.29
CA CYS A 101 -1.00 -12.75 -6.39
C CYS A 101 0.45 -12.26 -6.53
N ALA A 102 0.65 -10.93 -6.54
CA ALA A 102 1.96 -10.32 -6.74
C ALA A 102 2.88 -10.64 -5.57
N GLU A 103 2.36 -10.54 -4.35
CA GLU A 103 3.08 -10.91 -3.13
C GLU A 103 3.55 -12.36 -3.15
N GLY A 104 2.66 -13.30 -3.44
CA GLY A 104 3.01 -14.72 -3.47
C GLY A 104 4.16 -15.00 -4.42
N LYS A 105 4.10 -14.44 -5.64
CA LYS A 105 5.15 -14.61 -6.65
C LYS A 105 6.46 -13.91 -6.31
N ILE A 106 6.41 -12.71 -5.72
CA ILE A 106 7.62 -11.99 -5.30
C ILE A 106 8.28 -12.74 -4.14
N LYS A 107 7.51 -13.23 -3.16
CA LYS A 107 8.01 -14.05 -2.05
C LYS A 107 8.69 -15.32 -2.56
N ASP A 108 8.10 -15.98 -3.57
CA ASP A 108 8.70 -17.17 -4.21
C ASP A 108 10.02 -16.86 -4.94
N GLN A 109 10.21 -15.64 -5.45
CA GLN A 109 11.40 -15.23 -6.20
C GLN A 109 12.54 -14.71 -5.31
N GLU A 110 12.21 -13.94 -4.27
CA GLU A 110 13.15 -13.08 -3.54
C GLU A 110 13.13 -13.30 -2.01
N GLY A 111 12.16 -14.06 -1.48
CA GLY A 111 12.01 -14.38 -0.04
C GLY A 111 10.90 -13.59 0.67
N GLU A 112 10.49 -14.03 1.86
CA GLU A 112 9.34 -13.47 2.58
C GLU A 112 9.51 -12.00 3.01
N ASP A 113 10.73 -11.61 3.39
CA ASP A 113 11.03 -10.29 3.97
C ASP A 113 10.97 -9.14 2.93
N ILE A 114 11.08 -9.46 1.64
CA ILE A 114 11.25 -8.44 0.59
C ILE A 114 9.95 -7.67 0.29
N VAL A 115 8.79 -8.32 0.43
CA VAL A 115 7.50 -7.72 0.03
C VAL A 115 7.15 -6.54 0.93
N GLU A 116 7.30 -6.71 2.24
CA GLU A 116 6.98 -5.66 3.20
C GLU A 116 7.90 -4.44 3.00
N LEU A 117 9.19 -4.70 2.77
CA LEU A 117 10.17 -3.66 2.44
C LEU A 117 9.77 -2.91 1.16
N LEU A 118 9.42 -3.62 0.08
CA LEU A 118 9.03 -2.98 -1.18
C LEU A 118 7.76 -2.15 -1.05
N LYS A 119 6.75 -2.62 -0.31
CA LYS A 119 5.53 -1.85 -0.04
C LYS A 119 5.84 -0.56 0.70
N GLN A 120 6.61 -0.67 1.78
CA GLN A 120 6.97 0.48 2.61
C GLN A 120 7.82 1.49 1.83
N GLU A 121 8.84 1.03 1.10
CA GLU A 121 9.68 1.88 0.25
C GLU A 121 8.87 2.58 -0.84
N MET A 122 7.91 1.89 -1.46
CA MET A 122 7.07 2.46 -2.51
C MET A 122 6.16 3.55 -1.97
N VAL A 123 5.50 3.32 -0.82
CA VAL A 123 4.67 4.32 -0.15
C VAL A 123 5.51 5.53 0.26
N ASN A 124 6.65 5.30 0.90
CA ASN A 124 7.54 6.37 1.37
C ASN A 124 8.07 7.21 0.20
N CYS A 125 8.54 6.56 -0.86
CA CYS A 125 9.03 7.26 -2.04
C CYS A 125 7.90 8.09 -2.69
N THR A 126 6.71 7.50 -2.84
CA THR A 126 5.59 8.17 -3.49
C THR A 126 5.16 9.41 -2.70
N ALA A 127 5.01 9.30 -1.38
CA ALA A 127 4.68 10.42 -0.50
C ALA A 127 5.74 11.54 -0.55
N TYR A 128 7.03 11.17 -0.49
CA TYR A 128 8.11 12.15 -0.59
C TYR A 128 8.10 12.90 -1.93
N LYS A 129 7.93 12.18 -3.04
CA LYS A 129 7.98 12.76 -4.39
C LYS A 129 6.69 13.51 -4.76
N SER A 130 5.55 13.17 -4.16
CA SER A 130 4.29 13.87 -4.38
C SER A 130 4.22 15.23 -3.69
N GLY A 131 5.20 15.56 -2.84
CA GLY A 131 5.24 16.82 -2.10
C GLY A 131 4.31 16.84 -0.89
N GLU A 132 3.83 15.67 -0.46
CA GLU A 132 3.14 15.49 0.81
C GLU A 132 4.18 15.42 1.94
N GLU A 133 4.79 16.58 2.24
CA GLU A 133 5.62 16.73 3.45
C GLU A 133 4.73 16.76 4.68
N GLU A 134 4.45 15.59 5.26
CA GLU A 134 4.50 15.36 6.71
C GLU A 134 4.48 13.84 6.98
N TYR A 135 5.65 13.18 7.01
CA TYR A 135 5.85 12.01 7.86
C TYR A 135 7.32 11.84 8.24
N GLU A 136 7.56 11.61 9.53
CA GLU A 136 8.87 11.59 10.17
C GLU A 136 9.81 10.56 9.54
N GLU A 137 11.03 11.01 9.26
CA GLU A 137 12.19 10.19 8.91
C GLU A 137 12.42 9.11 9.99
N TYR A 138 11.88 7.90 9.80
CA TYR A 138 12.33 6.75 10.57
C TYR A 138 13.72 6.33 10.06
N ASN A 139 14.74 6.96 10.65
CA ASN A 139 16.13 6.55 10.54
C ASN A 139 16.28 5.08 10.99
N TYR A 140 16.25 4.14 10.05
CA TYR A 140 16.83 2.82 10.24
C TYR A 140 18.24 2.81 9.64
N LEU A 141 19.19 3.18 10.49
CA LEU A 141 20.61 2.92 10.29
C LEU A 141 20.81 1.41 10.09
N ILE A 142 21.48 1.07 8.99
CA ILE A 142 22.15 -0.22 8.74
C ILE A 142 23.13 -0.53 9.89
#